data_AF-A0A1F5T034-F1
#
_entry.id   AF-A0A1F5T034-F1
#
_cell.length_a   1.000
_cell.length_b   1.000
_cell.length_c   1.000
_cell.angle_alpha   90.00
_cell.angle_beta   90.00
_cell.angle_gamma   90.00
#
_symmetry.space_group_name_H-M   'P 1'
#
loop_
_entity.id
_entity.type
_entity.pdbx_description
1 polymer ?
#
loop_
_entity_poly.entity_id
_entity_poly.type
_entity_poly.pdbx_seq_one_letter_code
_entity_poly.pdbx_strand_id
1 'polypeptide(L)'
;MPSRINNTNQRPTIPAENKKNLSRGQKAADWVTSSIGSWTFIIALFIVMALWMTINTVQLIFQTWDPYPYILLNFGLSSLAAVQAPIILMSQNRTSERDRIRFEYDYHINRKAEREIMLVNKELRSIKNYIQKINQKIK
;
A
#
# COMPACT_ATOMS: atom_id res chain seq x y z
N MET A 1 30.85 -0.27 -34.76
CA MET A 1 30.58 -1.16 -33.60
C MET A 1 29.07 -1.34 -33.47
N PRO A 2 28.52 -2.56 -33.56
CA PRO A 2 27.09 -2.77 -33.36
C PRO A 2 26.74 -2.65 -31.86
N SER A 3 25.73 -1.84 -31.55
CA SER A 3 25.16 -1.65 -30.23
C SER A 3 24.51 -2.95 -29.74
N ARG A 4 24.98 -3.49 -28.60
CA ARG A 4 24.34 -4.61 -27.91
C ARG A 4 22.91 -4.22 -27.54
N ILE A 5 21.93 -4.94 -28.09
CA ILE A 5 20.53 -4.86 -27.71
C ILE A 5 20.42 -5.55 -26.34
N ASN A 6 20.47 -4.78 -25.27
CA ASN A 6 20.28 -5.30 -23.91
C ASN A 6 18.79 -5.60 -23.69
N ASN A 7 18.52 -6.78 -23.15
CA ASN A 7 17.20 -7.35 -22.87
C ASN A 7 16.33 -6.38 -22.03
N THR A 8 15.26 -5.87 -22.62
CA THR A 8 14.34 -4.84 -22.10
C THR A 8 13.31 -5.35 -21.08
N ASN A 9 13.44 -6.59 -20.59
CA ASN A 9 12.49 -7.18 -19.63
C ASN A 9 12.75 -6.82 -18.16
N GLN A 10 13.67 -5.90 -17.85
CA GLN A 10 13.78 -5.34 -16.52
C GLN A 10 12.75 -4.22 -16.37
N ARG A 11 11.63 -4.55 -15.71
CA ARG A 11 10.70 -3.52 -15.21
C ARG A 11 11.53 -2.50 -14.42
N PRO A 12 11.33 -1.19 -14.61
CA PRO A 12 11.94 -0.20 -13.75
C PRO A 12 11.57 -0.52 -12.30
N THR A 13 12.53 -1.04 -11.55
CA THR A 13 12.32 -1.33 -10.14
C THR A 13 12.48 -0.03 -9.40
N ILE A 14 11.45 0.35 -8.66
CA ILE A 14 11.46 1.49 -7.74
C ILE A 14 12.72 1.36 -6.88
N PRO A 15 13.49 2.45 -6.65
CA PRO A 15 14.63 2.41 -5.73
C PRO A 15 14.19 1.74 -4.44
N ALA A 16 14.87 0.65 -4.06
CA ALA A 16 14.47 -0.14 -2.91
C ALA A 16 14.42 0.77 -1.67
N GLU A 17 13.21 0.96 -1.15
CA GLU A 17 12.98 1.73 0.07
C GLU A 17 13.88 1.16 1.17
N ASN A 18 14.70 2.03 1.77
CA ASN A 18 15.66 1.62 2.78
C ASN A 18 14.92 1.21 4.06
N LYS A 19 14.48 -0.05 4.14
CA LYS A 19 13.80 -0.65 5.30
C LYS A 19 14.61 -0.60 6.60
N LYS A 20 15.88 -0.17 6.56
CA LYS A 20 16.78 -0.17 7.72
C LYS A 20 16.51 0.94 8.74
N ASN A 21 15.68 1.94 8.41
CA ASN A 21 15.43 3.10 9.29
C ASN A 21 14.02 3.15 9.92
N LEU A 22 13.31 2.02 10.01
CA LEU A 22 12.01 1.99 10.69
C LEU A 22 12.21 2.08 12.22
N SER A 23 11.67 3.13 12.83
CA SER A 23 11.61 3.29 14.28
C SER A 23 10.86 2.11 14.92
N ARG A 24 11.23 1.73 16.16
CA ARG A 24 10.59 0.62 16.88
C ARG A 24 9.07 0.78 16.98
N GLY A 25 8.60 2.02 17.14
CA GLY A 25 7.16 2.35 17.14
C GLY A 25 6.47 2.08 15.80
N GLN A 26 7.16 2.34 14.68
CA GLN A 26 6.61 2.08 13.33
C GLN A 26 6.53 0.57 13.05
N LYS A 27 7.52 -0.21 13.50
CA LYS A 27 7.47 -1.68 13.40
C LYS A 27 6.34 -2.28 14.24
N ALA A 28 6.13 -1.76 15.44
CA ALA A 28 5.03 -2.18 16.31
C ALA A 28 3.67 -1.82 15.70
N ALA A 29 3.51 -0.59 15.21
CA ALA A 29 2.28 -0.16 14.54
C ALA A 29 1.94 -1.03 13.32
N ASP A 30 2.92 -1.33 12.47
CA ASP A 30 2.73 -2.20 11.30
C ASP A 30 2.30 -3.61 11.69
N TRP A 31 2.94 -4.18 12.72
CA TRP A 31 2.56 -5.50 13.23
C TRP A 31 1.14 -5.50 13.79
N VAL A 32 0.80 -4.48 14.58
CA VAL A 32 -0.54 -4.30 15.16
C VAL A 32 -1.59 -4.12 14.06
N THR A 33 -1.36 -3.27 13.06
CA THR A 33 -2.29 -3.08 11.93
C THR A 33 -2.48 -4.37 11.14
N SER A 34 -1.42 -5.13 10.89
CA SER A 34 -1.54 -6.42 10.19
C SER A 34 -2.32 -7.47 11.00
N SER A 35 -2.21 -7.43 12.32
CA SER A 35 -2.86 -8.40 13.22
C SER A 35 -4.33 -8.05 13.47
N ILE A 36 -4.64 -6.76 13.69
CA ILE A 36 -6.02 -6.26 13.88
C ILE A 36 -6.85 -6.33 12.59
N GLY A 37 -6.20 -6.22 11.42
CA GLY A 37 -6.86 -6.31 10.11
C GLY A 37 -7.19 -7.73 9.62
N SER A 38 -6.88 -8.77 10.38
CA SER A 38 -7.12 -10.16 9.98
C SER A 38 -8.56 -10.62 10.30
N TRP A 39 -9.15 -11.39 9.39
CA TRP A 39 -10.44 -12.07 9.62
C TRP A 39 -10.44 -12.96 10.86
N THR A 40 -9.30 -13.59 11.17
CA THR A 40 -9.14 -14.44 12.37
C THR A 40 -9.24 -13.63 13.67
N PHE A 41 -8.77 -12.39 13.68
CA PHE A 41 -8.86 -11.50 14.84
C PHE A 41 -10.29 -11.06 15.11
N ILE A 42 -11.03 -10.72 14.04
CA ILE A 42 -12.45 -10.33 14.14
C ILE A 42 -13.26 -11.47 14.77
N ILE A 43 -13.08 -12.70 14.28
CA ILE A 43 -13.78 -13.88 14.82
C ILE A 43 -13.41 -14.13 16.28
N ALA A 44 -12.12 -14.04 16.64
CA ALA A 44 -11.67 -14.20 18.01
C ALA A 44 -12.27 -13.13 18.95
N LEU A 45 -12.37 -11.87 18.51
CA LEU A 45 -12.99 -10.78 19.28
C LEU A 45 -14.47 -11.07 19.55
N PHE A 46 -15.22 -11.54 18.56
CA PHE A 46 -16.62 -11.94 18.73
C PHE A 46 -16.78 -13.10 19.72
N ILE A 47 -15.89 -14.10 19.67
CA ILE A 47 -15.89 -15.22 20.62
C ILE A 47 -15.65 -14.72 22.05
N VAL A 48 -14.67 -13.83 22.24
CA VAL A 48 -14.37 -13.23 23.55
C VAL A 48 -15.57 -12.44 24.07
N MET A 49 -16.23 -11.65 23.22
CA MET A 49 -17.46 -10.93 23.58
C MET A 49 -18.58 -11.89 24.00
N ALA A 50 -18.84 -12.95 23.21
CA ALA A 50 -19.87 -13.94 23.52
C ALA A 50 -19.58 -14.70 24.82
N LEU A 51 -18.32 -15.05 25.05
CA LEU A 51 -17.87 -15.69 26.29
C LEU A 51 -18.06 -14.75 27.49
N TRP A 52 -17.66 -13.49 27.36
CA TRP A 52 -17.83 -12.48 28.41
C TRP A 52 -19.30 -12.26 28.76
N MET A 53 -20.17 -12.15 27.75
CA MET A 53 -21.61 -12.04 27.94
C MET A 53 -22.18 -13.28 28.66
N THR A 54 -21.73 -14.48 28.28
CA THR A 54 -22.20 -15.73 28.88
C THR A 54 -21.77 -15.84 30.35
N ILE A 55 -20.50 -15.54 30.65
CA ILE A 55 -19.98 -15.52 32.03
C ILE A 55 -20.75 -14.50 32.88
N ASN A 56 -20.95 -13.28 32.38
CA ASN A 56 -21.68 -12.26 33.14
C ASN A 56 -23.17 -12.59 33.32
N THR A 57 -23.81 -13.22 32.32
CA THR A 57 -25.21 -13.65 32.44
C THR A 57 -25.36 -14.79 33.46
N VAL A 58 -24.44 -15.76 33.48
CA VAL A 58 -24.44 -16.84 34.48
C VAL A 58 -24.11 -16.29 35.87
N GLN A 59 -23.13 -15.38 35.96
CA GLN A 59 -22.77 -14.75 37.22
C GLN A 59 -23.92 -13.88 37.76
N LEU A 60 -24.68 -13.19 36.91
CA LEU A 60 -25.87 -12.41 37.29
C LEU A 60 -26.92 -13.23 38.05
N ILE A 61 -26.98 -14.55 37.81
CA ILE A 61 -27.87 -15.48 38.53
C ILE A 61 -27.41 -15.69 39.97
N PHE A 62 -26.11 -15.58 40.26
CA PHE A 62 -25.52 -15.81 41.59
C PHE A 62 -25.11 -14.53 42.32
N GLN A 63 -24.71 -13.47 41.61
CA GLN A 63 -24.26 -12.18 42.15
C GLN A 63 -24.20 -11.09 41.06
N THR A 64 -24.70 -9.88 41.34
CA THR A 64 -24.75 -8.77 40.37
C THR A 64 -23.40 -8.07 40.19
N TRP A 65 -22.51 -8.63 39.35
CA TRP A 65 -21.18 -8.04 39.10
C TRP A 65 -21.13 -7.07 37.90
N ASP A 66 -21.91 -7.29 36.84
CA ASP A 66 -22.08 -6.36 35.70
C ASP A 66 -23.44 -6.56 34.99
N PRO A 67 -24.52 -5.88 35.43
CA PRO A 67 -25.84 -6.00 34.83
C PRO A 67 -25.91 -5.38 33.43
N TYR A 68 -26.82 -5.89 32.60
CA TYR A 68 -27.09 -5.35 31.26
C TYR A 68 -27.40 -3.85 31.36
N PRO A 69 -26.68 -2.94 30.63
CA PRO A 69 -25.98 -3.15 29.35
C PRO A 69 -24.43 -3.22 29.43
N TYR A 70 -23.85 -4.10 30.26
CA TYR A 70 -22.41 -4.48 30.30
C TYR A 70 -21.43 -3.30 30.17
N ILE A 71 -21.31 -2.48 31.22
CA ILE A 71 -20.55 -1.22 31.16
C ILE A 71 -19.06 -1.45 30.90
N LEU A 72 -18.48 -2.54 31.43
CA LEU A 72 -17.05 -2.84 31.29
C LEU A 72 -16.70 -3.29 29.87
N LEU A 73 -17.58 -4.10 29.25
CA LEU A 73 -17.41 -4.52 27.86
C LEU A 73 -17.51 -3.32 26.92
N ASN A 74 -18.50 -2.45 27.15
CA ASN A 74 -18.68 -1.24 26.35
C ASN A 74 -17.48 -0.28 26.47
N PHE A 75 -16.96 -0.10 27.70
CA PHE A 75 -15.75 0.69 27.95
C PHE A 75 -14.53 0.12 27.22
N GLY A 76 -14.30 -1.19 27.32
CA GLY A 76 -13.16 -1.85 26.67
C GLY A 76 -13.18 -1.72 25.15
N LEU A 77 -14.35 -1.94 24.52
CA LEU A 77 -14.51 -1.80 23.07
C LEU A 77 -14.32 -0.34 22.60
N SER A 78 -14.86 0.62 23.35
CA SER A 78 -14.72 2.05 23.04
C SER A 78 -13.25 2.49 23.12
N SER A 79 -12.53 2.07 24.17
CA SER A 79 -11.10 2.34 24.31
C SER A 79 -10.27 1.67 23.21
N LEU A 80 -10.60 0.43 22.86
CA LEU A 80 -9.94 -0.30 21.77
C LEU A 80 -10.11 0.43 20.43
N ALA A 81 -11.31 0.95 20.13
CA ALA A 81 -11.55 1.75 18.93
C ALA A 81 -10.77 3.08 18.94
N ALA A 82 -10.70 3.76 20.09
CA ALA A 82 -9.97 5.01 20.23
C ALA A 82 -8.47 4.86 19.96
N VAL A 83 -7.85 3.75 20.39
CA VAL A 83 -6.44 3.45 20.11
C VAL A 83 -6.21 3.00 18.67
N GLN A 84 -7.20 2.36 18.04
CA GLN A 84 -7.09 1.92 16.64
C GLN A 84 -6.99 3.08 15.65
N ALA A 85 -7.78 4.14 15.84
CA ALA A 85 -7.81 5.29 14.92
C ALA A 85 -6.42 5.92 14.62
N PRO A 86 -5.59 6.28 15.62
CA PRO A 86 -4.26 6.84 15.37
C PRO A 86 -3.28 5.83 14.79
N ILE A 87 -3.37 4.54 15.15
CA ILE A 87 -2.51 3.48 14.58
C ILE A 87 -2.80 3.32 13.09
N ILE A 88 -4.09 3.28 12.72
CA ILE A 88 -4.51 3.25 11.32
C ILE A 88 -4.03 4.50 10.60
N LEU A 89 -4.20 5.68 11.19
CA LEU A 89 -3.74 6.95 10.60
C LEU A 89 -2.22 6.98 10.39
N MET A 90 -1.43 6.46 11.34
CA MET A 90 0.03 6.34 11.20
C MET A 90 0.43 5.38 10.08
N SER A 91 -0.27 4.23 9.96
CA SER A 91 -0.04 3.28 8.87
C SER A 91 -0.43 3.86 7.50
N GLN A 92 -1.52 4.63 7.46
CA GLN A 92 -1.99 5.34 6.27
C GLN A 92 -1.00 6.44 5.85
N ASN A 93 -0.57 7.30 6.79
CA ASN A 93 0.38 8.38 6.51
C ASN A 93 1.71 7.87 5.96
N ARG A 94 2.17 6.70 6.43
CA ARG A 94 3.36 6.05 5.89
C ARG A 94 3.14 5.48 4.50
N THR A 95 1.96 4.92 4.23
CA THR A 95 1.63 4.37 2.91
C THR A 95 1.50 5.48 1.88
N SER A 96 0.87 6.61 2.22
CA SER A 96 0.73 7.76 1.33
C SER A 96 2.08 8.41 0.98
N GLU A 97 3.02 8.46 1.92
CA GLU A 97 4.39 8.95 1.66
C GLU A 97 5.12 8.05 0.66
N ARG A 98 5.02 6.73 0.82
CA ARG A 98 5.57 5.77 -0.17
C ARG A 98 4.92 5.91 -1.53
N ASP A 99 3.60 6.05 -1.57
CA ASP A 99 2.85 6.20 -2.81
C ASP A 99 3.27 7.48 -3.53
N ARG A 100 3.45 8.59 -2.80
CA ARG A 100 3.95 9.86 -3.37
C ARG A 100 5.32 9.70 -4.04
N ILE A 101 6.28 9.06 -3.38
CA ILE A 101 7.62 8.82 -3.95
C ILE A 101 7.52 7.93 -5.19
N ARG A 102 6.66 6.90 -5.16
CA ARG A 102 6.41 6.03 -6.32
C ARG A 102 5.84 6.84 -7.49
N PHE A 103 4.86 7.71 -7.24
CA PHE A 103 4.27 8.55 -8.28
C PHE A 103 5.28 9.51 -8.91
N GLU A 104 6.17 10.12 -8.11
CA GLU A 104 7.21 11.02 -8.62
C GLU A 104 8.21 10.26 -9.50
N TYR A 105 8.63 9.07 -9.08
CA TYR A 105 9.51 8.20 -9.86
C TYR A 105 8.87 7.76 -11.19
N ASP A 106 7.61 7.29 -11.15
CA ASP A 106 6.87 6.89 -12.35
C ASP A 106 6.69 8.07 -13.32
N TYR A 107 6.46 9.28 -12.80
CA TYR A 107 6.40 10.50 -13.60
C TYR A 107 7.71 10.77 -14.36
N HIS A 108 8.86 10.64 -13.69
CA HIS A 108 10.16 10.84 -14.32
C HIS A 108 10.46 9.80 -15.41
N ILE A 109 10.10 8.53 -15.18
CA ILE A 109 10.23 7.47 -16.19
C ILE A 109 9.35 7.79 -17.40
N ASN A 110 8.07 8.10 -17.17
CA ASN A 110 7.13 8.39 -18.25
C ASN A 110 7.62 9.56 -19.11
N ARG A 111 8.11 10.65 -18.49
CA ARG A 111 8.72 11.78 -19.23
C ARG A 111 10.00 11.39 -20.00
N LYS A 112 10.76 10.40 -19.51
CA LYS A 112 11.94 9.90 -20.23
C LYS A 112 11.53 9.06 -21.44
N ALA A 113 10.57 8.15 -21.24
CA ALA A 113 10.00 7.33 -22.30
C ALA A 113 9.37 8.19 -23.41
N GLU A 114 8.62 9.24 -23.04
CA GLU A 114 8.05 10.19 -24.01
C GLU A 114 9.12 10.85 -24.89
N ARG A 115 10.24 11.28 -24.28
CA ARG A 115 11.38 11.85 -25.03
C ARG A 115 12.03 10.83 -25.95
N GLU A 116 12.26 9.61 -25.49
CA GLU A 116 12.83 8.54 -26.32
C GLU A 116 11.92 8.21 -27.51
N ILE A 117 10.60 8.13 -27.30
CA ILE A 117 9.61 7.95 -28.37
C ILE A 117 9.64 9.13 -29.36
N MET A 118 9.79 10.37 -28.88
CA MET A 118 9.89 11.55 -29.74
C MET A 118 11.14 11.49 -30.63
N LEU A 119 12.27 11.03 -30.09
CA LEU A 119 13.51 10.83 -30.82
C LEU A 119 13.38 9.75 -31.89
N VAL A 120 12.85 8.57 -31.53
CA VAL A 120 12.61 7.48 -32.48
C VAL A 120 11.66 7.92 -33.60
N ASN A 121 10.58 8.65 -33.28
CA ASN A 121 9.68 9.21 -34.28
C ASN A 121 10.36 10.23 -35.21
N LYS A 122 11.31 11.01 -34.69
CA LYS A 122 12.09 11.96 -35.50
C LYS A 122 13.00 11.23 -36.48
N GLU A 123 13.69 10.19 -36.04
CA GLU A 123 14.51 9.34 -36.91
C GLU A 123 13.67 8.62 -37.97
N LEU A 124 12.52 8.06 -37.60
CA LEU A 124 11.59 7.41 -38.53
C LEU A 124 11.11 8.36 -39.63
N ARG A 125 10.75 9.61 -39.26
CA ARG A 125 10.40 10.65 -40.23
C ARG A 125 11.56 11.01 -41.15
N SER A 126 12.77 11.09 -40.63
CA SER A 126 13.98 11.36 -41.42
C SER A 126 14.18 10.28 -42.49
N ILE A 127 14.15 9.01 -42.08
CA ILE A 127 14.27 7.86 -42.99
C ILE A 127 13.16 7.89 -44.06
N LYS A 128 11.90 8.12 -43.66
CA LYS A 128 10.78 8.23 -44.60
C LYS A 128 11.02 9.32 -45.65
N ASN A 129 11.52 10.48 -45.24
CA ASN A 129 11.83 11.59 -46.15
C ASN A 129 12.96 11.24 -47.12
N TYR A 130 14.00 10.52 -46.68
CA TYR A 130 15.06 10.04 -47.57
C TYR A 130 14.55 9.06 -48.63
N ILE A 131 13.71 8.09 -48.22
CA ILE A 131 13.09 7.13 -49.16
C ILE A 131 12.24 7.88 -50.19
N GLN A 132 11.45 8.87 -49.76
CA GLN A 132 10.60 9.66 -50.66
C GLN A 132 11.43 10.47 -51.68
N LYS A 133 12.55 11.06 -51.25
CA LYS A 133 13.48 11.77 -52.15
C LYS A 133 14.10 10.84 -53.20
N ILE A 134 14.47 9.62 -52.81
CA ILE A 134 15.02 8.63 -53.75
C ILE A 134 13.95 8.24 -54.78
N ASN A 135 12.73 7.96 -54.33
CA ASN A 135 11.63 7.59 -55.23
C ASN A 135 11.29 8.70 -56.23
N GLN A 136 11.39 9.98 -55.83
CA GLN A 136 11.24 11.11 -56.75
C GLN A 136 12.38 11.27 -57.76
N LYS A 137 13.60 10.81 -57.46
CA LYS A 137 14.73 10.87 -58.40
C LYS A 137 14.72 9.77 -59.46
N ILE A 138 14.07 8.65 -59.17
CA ILE A 138 13.97 7.50 -60.08
C ILE A 138 12.85 7.69 -61.10
N LYS A 139 11.88 8.56 -60.80
CA LYS A 139 10.76 8.92 -61.66
C LYS A 139 11.10 10.14 -62.52
#